data_AF-Q54ED0-F1
#
_entry.id   AF-Q54ED0-F1
#
_cell.length_a   1.000
_cell.length_b   1.000
_cell.length_c   1.000
_cell.angle_alpha   90.00
_cell.angle_beta   90.00
_cell.angle_gamma   90.00
#
_symmetry.space_group_name_H-M   'P 1'
#
loop_
_entity.id
_entity.type
_entity.pdbx_description
1 polymer ?
#
loop_
_entity_poly.entity_id
_entity_poly.type
_entity_poly.pdbx_seq_one_letter_code
_entity_poly.pdbx_strand_id
1 'polypeptide(L)'
;MNLNIILIFFIYFFCFTLLVKSQGPFPYNTTEGCSIFGNNATFVKNSQFPPYNSVSITSGTCQASHPEYSQKACCYTYQTNGLKTFIQSNETLFGQCPGCLANVWSLWCGSICSPFQQSFMVPTETITQTLQVVKIDFILHPDFAQGLYESCSSIKTENGKTFSSLYSDKQSFFNGVFSDNPQYKINFVFNTTGYNSDITPCSGPEKTTTSSTDSTSSAQSKHSIQYIFYALALFSVILIIGF
;
A
#
# COMPACT_ATOMS: atom_id res chain seq x y z
N MET A 1 35.54 -0.05 -40.13
CA MET A 1 34.75 -0.31 -38.90
C MET A 1 34.05 -1.65 -39.06
N ASN A 2 34.26 -2.60 -38.16
CA ASN A 2 33.79 -3.98 -38.31
C ASN A 2 32.27 -4.06 -38.14
N LEU A 3 31.55 -4.68 -39.08
CA LEU A 3 30.09 -4.79 -39.09
C LEU A 3 29.54 -5.38 -37.78
N ASN A 4 30.28 -6.31 -37.17
CA ASN A 4 29.91 -6.94 -35.89
C ASN A 4 29.91 -5.93 -34.72
N ILE A 5 30.82 -4.95 -34.72
CA ILE A 5 30.88 -3.93 -33.67
C ILE A 5 29.66 -3.01 -33.77
N ILE A 6 29.25 -2.65 -35.00
CA ILE A 6 28.07 -1.81 -35.25
C ILE A 6 26.80 -2.52 -34.73
N LEU A 7 26.64 -3.82 -35.03
CA LEU A 7 25.50 -4.61 -34.57
C LEU A 7 25.39 -4.68 -33.04
N ILE A 8 26.53 -4.85 -32.35
CA ILE A 8 26.57 -4.86 -30.88
C ILE A 8 26.11 -3.51 -30.32
N PHE A 9 26.58 -2.39 -30.85
CA PHE A 9 26.12 -1.06 -30.42
C PHE A 9 24.62 -0.84 -30.64
N PHE A 10 24.07 -1.31 -31.77
CA PHE A 10 22.63 -1.24 -32.02
C PHE A 10 21.85 -2.08 -31.03
N ILE A 11 22.29 -3.31 -30.72
CA ILE A 11 21.64 -4.16 -29.71
C ILE A 11 21.68 -3.49 -28.34
N TYR A 12 22.83 -2.95 -27.92
CA TYR A 12 22.94 -2.22 -26.65
C TYR A 12 22.03 -0.98 -26.62
N PHE A 13 22.02 -0.18 -27.68
CA PHE A 13 21.16 1.00 -27.78
C PHE A 13 19.68 0.62 -27.74
N PHE A 14 19.27 -0.40 -28.50
CA PHE A 14 17.89 -0.88 -28.53
C PHE A 14 17.48 -1.45 -27.16
N CYS A 15 18.34 -2.25 -26.53
CA CYS A 15 18.12 -2.81 -25.19
C CYS A 15 18.04 -1.69 -24.13
N PHE A 16 18.87 -0.66 -24.23
CA PHE A 16 18.82 0.52 -23.35
C PHE A 16 17.51 1.31 -23.54
N THR A 17 17.05 1.52 -24.77
CA THR A 17 15.78 2.21 -25.02
C THR A 17 14.55 1.41 -24.57
N LEU A 18 14.59 0.07 -24.65
CA LEU A 18 13.52 -0.80 -24.17
C LEU A 18 13.42 -0.75 -22.63
N LEU A 19 14.55 -0.59 -21.93
CA LEU A 19 14.58 -0.47 -20.46
C LEU A 19 13.95 0.83 -19.95
N VAL A 20 14.01 1.93 -20.71
CA VAL A 20 13.52 3.26 -20.26
C VAL A 20 12.00 3.43 -20.42
N LYS A 21 11.30 2.55 -21.14
CA LYS A 21 9.84 2.67 -21.38
C LYS A 21 8.95 1.74 -20.56
N SER A 22 9.42 1.21 -19.44
CA SER A 22 8.52 0.56 -18.46
C SER A 22 7.80 1.60 -17.58
N GLN A 23 7.18 2.60 -18.19
CA GLN A 23 5.96 3.19 -17.64
C GLN A 23 4.83 2.38 -18.28
N GLY A 24 4.69 1.13 -17.82
CA GLY A 24 3.68 0.22 -18.37
C GLY A 24 2.29 0.89 -18.32
N PRO A 25 1.40 0.60 -19.29
CA PRO A 25 0.04 1.10 -19.21
C PRO A 25 -0.57 0.62 -17.90
N PHE A 26 -0.78 1.55 -16.97
CA PHE A 26 -1.43 1.25 -15.70
C PHE A 26 -2.77 0.58 -16.02
N PRO A 27 -3.01 -0.68 -15.63
CA PRO A 27 -4.19 -1.45 -16.02
C PRO A 27 -5.47 -0.98 -15.28
N TYR A 28 -5.48 0.24 -14.78
CA TYR A 28 -6.51 0.83 -13.94
C TYR A 28 -6.87 2.23 -14.43
N ASN A 29 -7.89 2.85 -13.83
CA ASN A 29 -8.31 4.19 -14.23
C ASN A 29 -7.18 5.22 -14.01
N THR A 30 -6.76 5.91 -15.08
CA THR A 30 -5.59 6.79 -15.07
C THR A 30 -5.94 8.28 -15.06
N THR A 31 -7.08 8.68 -14.48
CA THR A 31 -7.36 10.11 -14.33
C THR A 31 -6.39 10.73 -13.32
N GLU A 32 -5.45 11.56 -13.80
CA GLU A 32 -4.50 12.26 -12.92
C GLU A 32 -5.22 13.19 -11.94
N GLY A 33 -4.82 13.11 -10.68
CA GLY A 33 -5.30 13.97 -9.61
C GLY A 33 -5.22 13.28 -8.26
N CYS A 34 -5.11 14.11 -7.23
CA CYS A 34 -5.11 13.73 -5.84
C CYS A 34 -6.49 14.01 -5.26
N SER A 35 -7.04 13.08 -4.48
CA SER A 35 -8.37 13.22 -3.85
C SER A 35 -8.29 13.42 -2.34
N ILE A 36 -7.18 13.06 -1.72
CA ILE A 36 -6.98 13.18 -0.28
C ILE A 36 -5.60 13.77 0.03
N PHE A 37 -5.55 14.55 1.10
CA PHE A 37 -4.31 15.12 1.61
C PHE A 37 -4.18 14.89 3.11
N GLY A 38 -3.11 14.20 3.51
CA GLY A 38 -2.76 14.00 4.91
C GLY A 38 -1.89 15.13 5.43
N ASN A 39 -2.43 15.96 6.32
CA ASN A 39 -1.65 17.05 6.94
C ASN A 39 -0.86 16.55 8.18
N ASN A 40 -1.35 15.51 8.85
CA ASN A 40 -0.72 14.86 10.00
C ASN A 40 -1.21 13.40 10.12
N ALA A 41 -0.84 12.71 11.20
CA ALA A 41 -1.20 11.30 11.39
C ALA A 41 -2.71 11.03 11.58
N THR A 42 -3.54 12.03 11.92
CA THR A 42 -4.95 11.83 12.30
C THR A 42 -5.96 12.58 11.42
N PHE A 43 -5.51 13.57 10.65
CA PHE A 43 -6.36 14.44 9.85
C PHE A 43 -6.04 14.28 8.36
N VAL A 44 -7.02 13.73 7.65
CA VAL A 44 -7.01 13.59 6.20
C VAL A 44 -8.13 14.40 5.61
N LYS A 45 -7.77 15.30 4.70
CA LYS A 45 -8.68 16.24 4.05
C LYS A 45 -9.08 15.72 2.68
N ASN A 46 -10.37 15.78 2.35
CA ASN A 46 -10.83 15.68 0.96
C ASN A 46 -10.33 16.93 0.22
N SER A 47 -9.47 16.72 -0.76
CA SER A 47 -8.78 17.79 -1.47
C SER A 47 -8.53 17.35 -2.89
N GLN A 48 -8.93 18.18 -3.85
CA GLN A 48 -8.70 17.96 -5.27
C GLN A 48 -7.54 18.84 -5.70
N PHE A 49 -6.37 18.26 -5.93
CA PHE A 49 -5.17 19.00 -6.33
C PHE A 49 -4.35 18.19 -7.35
N PRO A 50 -3.57 18.86 -8.22
CA PRO A 50 -2.72 18.15 -9.16
C PRO A 50 -1.57 17.44 -8.43
N PRO A 51 -1.09 16.30 -8.93
CA PRO A 51 0.16 15.71 -8.46
C PRO A 51 1.30 16.72 -8.59
N TYR A 52 2.20 16.75 -7.62
CA TYR A 52 3.32 17.69 -7.61
C TYR A 52 4.66 16.94 -7.76
N ASN A 53 5.73 17.68 -8.07
CA ASN A 53 7.05 17.08 -8.26
C ASN A 53 7.70 16.70 -6.91
N SER A 54 7.99 15.41 -6.72
CA SER A 54 8.60 14.91 -5.48
C SER A 54 10.11 14.66 -5.65
N VAL A 55 10.89 15.74 -5.51
CA VAL A 55 12.34 15.72 -5.77
C VAL A 55 13.14 14.80 -4.84
N SER A 56 12.58 14.40 -3.69
CA SER A 56 13.29 13.61 -2.68
C SER A 56 13.13 12.11 -2.93
N ILE A 57 14.18 11.49 -3.47
CA ILE A 57 14.35 10.04 -3.52
C ILE A 57 15.31 9.64 -2.40
N THR A 58 14.76 9.18 -1.27
CA THR A 58 15.53 8.74 -0.12
C THR A 58 15.26 7.26 0.13
N SER A 59 16.26 6.49 0.57
CA SER A 59 16.07 5.07 0.86
C SER A 59 14.92 4.82 1.86
N GLY A 60 14.08 3.84 1.53
CA GLY A 60 12.90 3.49 2.31
C GLY A 60 11.72 4.45 2.14
N THR A 61 11.70 5.27 1.08
CA THR A 61 10.51 6.04 0.68
C THR A 61 9.81 5.40 -0.53
N CYS A 62 8.51 5.65 -0.67
CA CYS A 62 7.71 5.28 -1.83
C CYS A 62 8.36 5.71 -3.14
N GLN A 63 8.91 6.92 -3.21
CA GLN A 63 9.61 7.43 -4.39
C GLN A 63 10.86 6.63 -4.75
N ALA A 64 11.51 5.99 -3.76
CA ALA A 64 12.67 5.15 -4.00
C ALA A 64 12.29 3.75 -4.49
N SER A 65 11.17 3.19 -4.04
CA SER A 65 10.72 1.85 -4.47
C SER A 65 9.76 1.88 -5.67
N HIS A 66 9.09 3.02 -5.91
CA HIS A 66 8.13 3.26 -6.98
C HIS A 66 8.57 4.53 -7.74
N PRO A 67 9.53 4.40 -8.69
CA PRO A 67 10.07 5.53 -9.42
C PRO A 67 9.02 6.36 -10.18
N GLU A 68 7.87 5.79 -10.49
CA GLU A 68 6.72 6.50 -11.07
C GLU A 68 6.19 7.63 -10.18
N TYR A 69 6.44 7.59 -8.87
CA TYR A 69 6.07 8.66 -7.94
C TYR A 69 7.14 9.74 -7.82
N SER A 70 8.34 9.54 -8.37
CA SER A 70 9.45 10.50 -8.24
C SER A 70 9.18 11.85 -8.91
N GLN A 71 8.47 11.86 -10.05
CA GLN A 71 8.20 13.10 -10.79
C GLN A 71 6.81 13.68 -10.53
N LYS A 72 5.85 12.82 -10.17
CA LYS A 72 4.47 13.21 -9.87
C LYS A 72 3.99 12.38 -8.69
N ALA A 73 3.69 13.05 -7.58
CA ALA A 73 3.12 12.39 -6.41
C ALA A 73 1.97 13.18 -5.77
N CYS A 74 1.06 12.47 -5.14
CA CYS A 74 0.04 13.02 -4.25
C CYS A 74 0.48 13.08 -2.77
N CYS A 75 1.69 12.61 -2.46
CA CYS A 75 2.26 12.58 -1.11
C CYS A 75 3.52 13.42 -1.03
N TYR A 76 3.77 14.07 0.11
CA TYR A 76 5.07 14.61 0.51
C TYR A 76 5.97 13.57 1.17
N THR A 77 7.29 13.79 1.12
CA THR A 77 8.29 12.90 1.72
C THR A 77 8.02 12.63 3.20
N TYR A 78 7.47 13.59 3.95
CA TYR A 78 7.12 13.37 5.35
C TYR A 78 5.96 12.37 5.53
N GLN A 79 4.98 12.34 4.62
CA GLN A 79 3.88 11.36 4.67
C GLN A 79 4.43 9.97 4.42
N THR A 80 5.39 9.86 3.50
CA THR A 80 6.10 8.61 3.23
C THR A 80 6.97 8.15 4.40
N ASN A 81 7.63 9.07 5.12
CA ASN A 81 8.33 8.74 6.36
C ASN A 81 7.36 8.23 7.43
N GLY A 82 6.17 8.82 7.54
CA GLY A 82 5.10 8.30 8.40
C GLY A 82 4.70 6.86 8.04
N LEU A 83 4.54 6.57 6.75
CA LEU A 83 4.26 5.22 6.26
C LEU A 83 5.42 4.25 6.59
N LYS A 84 6.67 4.67 6.41
CA LYS A 84 7.85 3.88 6.78
C LYS A 84 7.81 3.49 8.26
N THR A 85 7.56 4.45 9.15
CA THR A 85 7.44 4.20 10.59
C THR A 85 6.32 3.20 10.88
N PHE A 86 5.15 3.35 10.24
CA PHE A 86 4.04 2.41 10.39
C PHE A 86 4.45 0.98 9.99
N ILE A 87 5.13 0.82 8.86
CA ILE A 87 5.61 -0.49 8.41
C ILE A 87 6.64 -1.08 9.37
N GLN A 88 7.59 -0.28 9.85
CA GLN A 88 8.59 -0.72 10.84
C GLN A 88 7.93 -1.20 12.13
N SER A 89 6.90 -0.50 12.62
CA SER A 89 6.14 -0.94 13.81
C SER A 89 5.35 -2.24 13.59
N ASN A 90 5.10 -2.64 12.33
CA ASN A 90 4.37 -3.86 11.97
C ASN A 90 5.26 -4.89 11.26
N GLU A 91 6.58 -4.74 11.33
CA GLU A 91 7.54 -5.63 10.69
C GLU A 91 7.48 -7.04 11.28
N THR A 92 7.18 -7.19 12.57
CA THR A 92 6.98 -8.50 13.20
C THR A 92 5.79 -9.27 12.60
N LEU A 93 4.80 -8.56 12.06
CA LEU A 93 3.64 -9.15 11.39
C LEU A 93 3.96 -9.41 9.93
N PHE A 94 4.16 -8.36 9.13
CA PHE A 94 4.30 -8.50 7.68
C PHE A 94 5.68 -8.97 7.23
N GLY A 95 6.73 -8.74 8.04
CA GLY A 95 8.11 -9.09 7.72
C GLY A 95 8.44 -10.58 7.81
N GLN A 96 7.54 -11.42 8.33
CA GLN A 96 7.68 -12.88 8.23
C GLN A 96 7.72 -13.36 6.76
N CYS A 97 7.19 -12.56 5.83
CA CYS A 97 7.34 -12.77 4.41
C CYS A 97 7.70 -11.46 3.69
N PRO A 98 8.92 -11.34 3.11
CA PRO A 98 9.33 -10.14 2.38
C PRO A 98 8.39 -9.75 1.24
N GLY A 99 7.77 -10.73 0.56
CA GLY A 99 6.77 -10.49 -0.48
C GLY A 99 5.49 -9.84 0.06
N CYS A 100 4.97 -10.35 1.19
CA CYS A 100 3.83 -9.73 1.88
C CYS A 100 4.14 -8.28 2.27
N LEU A 101 5.29 -8.07 2.92
CA LEU A 101 5.74 -6.73 3.31
C LEU A 101 5.85 -5.78 2.12
N ALA A 102 6.44 -6.23 1.01
CA ALA A 102 6.56 -5.44 -0.21
C ALA A 102 5.19 -5.07 -0.81
N ASN A 103 4.25 -6.01 -0.87
CA ASN A 103 2.92 -5.75 -1.42
C ASN A 103 2.10 -4.80 -0.53
N VAL A 104 2.21 -4.92 0.80
CA VAL A 104 1.60 -3.97 1.75
C VAL A 104 2.21 -2.57 1.61
N TRP A 105 3.53 -2.49 1.40
CA TRP A 105 4.19 -1.23 1.09
C TRP A 105 3.67 -0.60 -0.20
N SER A 106 3.56 -1.38 -1.28
CA SER A 106 2.99 -0.92 -2.55
C SER A 106 1.55 -0.44 -2.42
N LEU A 107 0.69 -1.18 -1.70
CA LEU A 107 -0.70 -0.78 -1.42
C LEU A 107 -0.77 0.64 -0.84
N TRP A 108 0.00 0.91 0.21
CA TRP A 108 -0.07 2.20 0.90
C TRP A 108 0.68 3.30 0.17
N CYS A 109 1.79 2.99 -0.53
CA CYS A 109 2.43 3.93 -1.43
C CYS A 109 1.50 4.37 -2.56
N GLY A 110 0.75 3.43 -3.16
CA GLY A 110 -0.28 3.75 -4.15
C GLY A 110 -1.36 4.65 -3.57
N SER A 111 -1.88 4.30 -2.39
CA SER A 111 -2.92 5.07 -1.69
C SER A 111 -2.54 6.54 -1.47
N ILE A 112 -1.30 6.81 -1.04
CA ILE A 112 -0.90 8.18 -0.66
C ILE A 112 -0.16 8.93 -1.77
N CYS A 113 0.65 8.25 -2.59
CA CYS A 113 1.58 8.88 -3.51
C CYS A 113 1.15 8.83 -4.97
N SER A 114 0.26 7.93 -5.37
CA SER A 114 -0.06 7.77 -6.81
C SER A 114 -0.56 9.07 -7.43
N PRO A 115 -0.04 9.49 -8.60
CA PRO A 115 -0.56 10.65 -9.31
C PRO A 115 -1.99 10.44 -9.84
N PHE A 116 -2.50 9.22 -9.78
CA PHE A 116 -3.87 8.86 -10.17
C PHE A 116 -4.76 8.57 -8.95
N GLN A 117 -4.35 8.98 -7.74
CA GLN A 117 -5.04 8.68 -6.48
C GLN A 117 -6.56 8.89 -6.54
N GLN A 118 -7.03 9.97 -7.18
CA GLN A 118 -8.47 10.26 -7.28
C GLN A 118 -9.30 9.19 -8.01
N SER A 119 -8.67 8.34 -8.81
CA SER A 119 -9.38 7.32 -9.58
C SER A 119 -9.75 6.09 -8.75
N PHE A 120 -9.12 5.92 -7.58
CA PHE A 120 -9.33 4.74 -6.73
C PHE A 120 -9.39 5.04 -5.22
N MET A 121 -9.04 6.24 -4.77
CA MET A 121 -9.28 6.73 -3.41
C MET A 121 -10.46 7.71 -3.45
N VAL A 122 -11.67 7.26 -3.17
CA VAL A 122 -12.89 8.06 -3.37
C VAL A 122 -13.56 8.39 -2.03
N PRO A 123 -13.39 9.61 -1.49
CA PRO A 123 -14.09 10.02 -0.27
C PRO A 123 -15.61 9.90 -0.45
N THR A 124 -16.26 9.11 0.40
CA THR A 124 -17.72 8.87 0.37
C THR A 124 -18.46 9.57 1.50
N GLU A 125 -17.73 9.95 2.56
CA GLU A 125 -18.28 10.71 3.68
C GLU A 125 -17.22 11.69 4.19
N THR A 126 -17.62 12.97 4.36
CA THR A 126 -16.74 14.03 4.83
C THR A 126 -17.45 14.97 5.80
N ILE A 127 -16.73 15.53 6.77
CA ILE A 127 -17.23 16.63 7.60
C ILE A 127 -17.21 17.92 6.77
N THR A 128 -18.37 18.51 6.50
CA THR A 128 -18.53 19.65 5.58
C THR A 128 -17.67 20.86 5.95
N GLN A 129 -17.55 21.19 7.25
CA GLN A 129 -16.85 22.41 7.70
C GLN A 129 -15.33 22.31 7.54
N THR A 130 -14.75 21.13 7.78
CA THR A 130 -13.30 20.91 7.78
C THR A 130 -12.81 20.20 6.52
N LEU A 131 -13.74 19.65 5.73
CA LEU A 131 -13.49 18.70 4.65
C LEU A 131 -12.73 17.44 5.11
N GLN A 132 -12.77 17.12 6.41
CA GLN A 132 -12.15 15.91 6.93
C GLN A 132 -12.85 14.66 6.38
N VAL A 133 -12.08 13.71 5.87
CA VAL A 133 -12.58 12.41 5.40
C VAL A 133 -13.01 11.58 6.60
N VAL A 134 -14.23 11.05 6.54
CA VAL A 134 -14.79 10.09 7.51
C VAL A 134 -14.80 8.68 6.95
N LYS A 135 -15.10 8.55 5.65
CA LYS A 135 -15.14 7.28 4.93
C LYS A 135 -14.60 7.44 3.51
N ILE A 136 -13.87 6.43 3.06
CA ILE A 136 -13.37 6.31 1.69
C ILE A 136 -13.75 4.96 1.10
N ASP A 137 -14.03 4.93 -0.19
CA ASP A 137 -13.92 3.71 -0.99
C ASP A 137 -12.49 3.63 -1.52
N PHE A 138 -11.80 2.53 -1.20
CA PHE A 138 -10.50 2.20 -1.77
C PHE A 138 -10.69 1.09 -2.80
N ILE A 139 -10.68 1.47 -4.07
CA ILE A 139 -10.92 0.59 -5.20
C ILE A 139 -9.59 -0.08 -5.59
N LEU A 140 -9.53 -1.41 -5.51
CA LEU A 140 -8.35 -2.21 -5.83
C LEU A 140 -8.63 -3.15 -7.00
N HIS A 141 -7.63 -3.34 -7.85
CA HIS A 141 -7.68 -4.38 -8.88
C HIS A 141 -7.82 -5.76 -8.19
N PRO A 142 -8.76 -6.63 -8.61
CA PRO A 142 -8.99 -7.92 -7.96
C PRO A 142 -7.75 -8.80 -7.89
N ASP A 143 -6.92 -8.79 -8.94
CA ASP A 143 -5.68 -9.58 -9.00
C ASP A 143 -4.61 -9.07 -8.02
N PHE A 144 -4.46 -7.75 -7.89
CA PHE A 144 -3.57 -7.16 -6.88
C PHE A 144 -4.04 -7.53 -5.47
N ALA A 145 -5.32 -7.34 -5.18
CA ALA A 145 -5.88 -7.68 -3.88
C ALA A 145 -5.74 -9.18 -3.56
N GLN A 146 -5.96 -10.04 -4.56
CA GLN A 146 -5.81 -11.48 -4.41
C GLN A 146 -4.34 -11.87 -4.16
N GLY A 147 -3.42 -11.34 -4.97
CA GLY A 147 -1.98 -11.62 -4.83
C GLY A 147 -1.40 -11.11 -3.51
N LEU A 148 -1.84 -9.95 -3.04
CA LEU A 148 -1.46 -9.42 -1.72
C LEU A 148 -1.95 -10.35 -0.61
N TYR A 149 -3.22 -10.74 -0.63
CA TYR A 149 -3.77 -11.71 0.33
C TYR A 149 -2.98 -13.03 0.33
N GLU A 150 -2.74 -13.62 -0.85
CA GLU A 150 -1.99 -14.86 -1.00
C GLU A 150 -0.55 -14.75 -0.49
N SER A 151 0.11 -13.62 -0.76
CA SER A 151 1.48 -13.36 -0.29
C SER A 151 1.57 -13.31 1.25
N CYS A 152 0.48 -12.97 1.92
CA CYS A 152 0.40 -12.87 3.38
C CYS A 152 -0.26 -14.10 4.03
N SER A 153 -0.68 -15.10 3.25
CA SER A 153 -1.52 -16.21 3.74
C SER A 153 -0.90 -17.01 4.91
N SER A 154 0.42 -17.23 4.90
CA SER A 154 1.13 -18.00 5.93
C SER A 154 1.63 -17.16 7.11
N ILE A 155 1.45 -15.83 7.08
CA ILE A 155 1.82 -14.94 8.18
C ILE A 155 1.10 -15.37 9.45
N LYS A 156 1.85 -15.57 10.54
CA LYS A 156 1.31 -15.98 11.84
C LYS A 156 1.13 -14.77 12.75
N THR A 157 -0.04 -14.69 13.36
CA THR A 157 -0.32 -13.77 14.47
C THR A 157 0.42 -14.20 15.74
N GLU A 158 0.45 -13.34 16.76
CA GLU A 158 1.03 -13.65 18.08
C GLU A 158 0.45 -14.93 18.71
N ASN A 159 -0.83 -15.24 18.40
CA ASN A 159 -1.52 -16.44 18.86
C ASN A 159 -1.24 -17.68 17.99
N GLY A 160 -0.29 -17.61 17.05
CA GLY A 160 0.12 -18.71 16.18
C GLY A 160 -0.82 -19.04 15.02
N LYS A 161 -1.99 -18.38 14.93
CA LYS A 161 -2.93 -18.55 13.81
C LYS A 161 -2.41 -17.85 12.57
N THR A 162 -2.49 -18.51 11.41
CA THR A 162 -2.14 -17.93 10.12
C THR A 162 -3.25 -17.00 9.62
N PHE A 163 -2.91 -16.02 8.77
CA PHE A 163 -3.92 -15.19 8.13
C PHE A 163 -4.93 -16.00 7.30
N SER A 164 -4.49 -17.02 6.58
CA SER A 164 -5.40 -17.92 5.84
C SER A 164 -6.38 -18.68 6.71
N SER A 165 -6.05 -18.93 7.99
CA SER A 165 -6.97 -19.57 8.95
C SER A 165 -7.95 -18.58 9.58
N LEU A 166 -7.60 -17.29 9.62
CA LEU A 166 -8.40 -16.23 10.22
C LEU A 166 -9.34 -15.56 9.20
N TYR A 167 -8.91 -15.47 7.95
CA TYR A 167 -9.60 -14.79 6.87
C TYR A 167 -9.76 -15.76 5.71
N SER A 168 -11.00 -16.08 5.34
CA SER A 168 -11.32 -17.09 4.32
C SER A 168 -11.02 -16.63 2.90
N ASP A 169 -10.94 -15.32 2.68
CA ASP A 169 -10.85 -14.69 1.37
C ASP A 169 -10.20 -13.31 1.46
N LYS A 170 -9.89 -12.71 0.31
CA LYS A 170 -9.31 -11.36 0.27
C LYS A 170 -10.20 -10.29 0.91
N GLN A 171 -11.52 -10.38 0.84
CA GLN A 171 -12.40 -9.34 1.41
C GLN A 171 -12.29 -9.33 2.94
N SER A 172 -12.44 -10.49 3.56
CA SER A 172 -12.31 -10.67 5.01
C SER A 172 -10.90 -10.31 5.49
N PHE A 173 -9.87 -10.64 4.71
CA PHE A 173 -8.49 -10.25 5.00
C PHE A 173 -8.29 -8.74 4.98
N PHE A 174 -8.68 -8.03 3.91
CA PHE A 174 -8.52 -6.58 3.84
C PHE A 174 -9.33 -5.87 4.93
N ASN A 175 -10.58 -6.30 5.15
CA ASN A 175 -11.42 -5.74 6.20
C ASN A 175 -10.86 -6.01 7.60
N GLY A 176 -10.28 -7.20 7.81
CA GLY A 176 -9.76 -7.62 9.10
C GLY A 176 -8.40 -7.05 9.46
N VAL A 177 -7.56 -6.78 8.46
CA VAL A 177 -6.17 -6.32 8.67
C VAL A 177 -6.02 -4.82 8.45
N PHE A 178 -6.77 -4.21 7.53
CA PHE A 178 -6.55 -2.83 7.10
C PHE A 178 -7.71 -1.85 7.36
N SER A 179 -8.95 -2.32 7.57
CA SER A 179 -10.08 -1.39 7.78
C SER A 179 -10.11 -0.75 9.17
N ASP A 180 -9.36 -1.27 10.15
CA ASP A 180 -9.15 -0.61 11.43
C ASP A 180 -8.11 0.52 11.27
N ASN A 181 -8.55 1.58 10.59
CA ASN A 181 -7.74 2.72 10.22
C ASN A 181 -8.09 3.91 11.14
N PRO A 182 -7.11 4.51 11.85
CA PRO A 182 -7.38 5.58 12.81
C PRO A 182 -7.76 6.92 12.18
N GLN A 183 -7.56 7.11 10.86
CA GLN A 183 -7.85 8.36 10.16
C GLN A 183 -9.27 8.40 9.61
N TYR A 184 -9.75 7.32 9.02
CA TYR A 184 -11.06 7.22 8.38
C TYR A 184 -11.47 5.76 8.16
N LYS A 185 -12.75 5.50 7.99
CA LYS A 185 -13.26 4.17 7.61
C LYS A 185 -12.89 3.84 6.17
N ILE A 186 -12.40 2.62 5.94
CA ILE A 186 -12.07 2.13 4.60
C ILE A 186 -13.07 1.05 4.17
N ASN A 187 -13.74 1.31 3.05
CA ASN A 187 -14.50 0.31 2.31
C ASN A 187 -13.65 -0.17 1.12
N PHE A 188 -13.17 -1.40 1.17
CA PHE A 188 -12.40 -1.98 0.07
C PHE A 188 -13.34 -2.49 -1.02
N VAL A 189 -13.17 -1.98 -2.24
CA VAL A 189 -13.96 -2.34 -3.41
C VAL A 189 -13.04 -3.02 -4.43
N PHE A 190 -13.41 -4.21 -4.91
CA PHE A 190 -12.61 -4.92 -5.91
C PHE A 190 -13.19 -4.72 -7.31
N ASN A 191 -12.50 -3.95 -8.13
CA ASN A 191 -12.92 -3.63 -9.50
C ASN A 191 -11.68 -3.52 -10.39
N THR A 192 -11.76 -4.01 -11.64
CA THR A 192 -10.64 -4.00 -12.59
C THR A 192 -10.15 -2.60 -12.96
N THR A 193 -10.89 -1.55 -12.61
CA THR A 193 -10.46 -0.15 -12.76
C THR A 193 -9.74 0.42 -11.54
N GLY A 194 -9.63 -0.34 -10.45
CA GLY A 194 -8.98 0.06 -9.19
C GLY A 194 -7.45 -0.07 -9.21
N TYR A 195 -6.79 0.47 -8.18
CA TYR A 195 -5.32 0.47 -8.07
C TYR A 195 -4.72 -0.92 -8.30
N ASN A 196 -3.66 -0.97 -9.11
CA ASN A 196 -2.92 -2.18 -9.41
C ASN A 196 -1.41 -1.92 -9.32
N SER A 197 -0.66 -2.96 -8.97
CA SER A 197 0.80 -2.98 -8.93
C SER A 197 1.28 -4.43 -9.10
N ASP A 198 2.57 -4.61 -9.36
CA ASP A 198 3.16 -5.93 -9.45
C ASP A 198 3.09 -6.64 -8.09
N ILE A 199 2.82 -7.96 -8.13
CA ILE A 199 2.76 -8.79 -6.93
C ILE A 199 4.08 -9.50 -6.74
N THR A 200 4.67 -9.31 -5.56
CA THR A 200 5.80 -10.11 -5.09
C THR A 200 5.25 -11.30 -4.29
N PRO A 201 5.31 -12.54 -4.80
CA PRO A 201 4.82 -13.69 -4.06
C PRO A 201 5.67 -13.97 -2.83
N CYS A 202 5.10 -14.68 -1.86
CA CYS A 202 5.91 -15.20 -0.76
C CYS A 202 6.84 -16.31 -1.26
N SER A 203 8.14 -16.13 -1.10
CA SER A 203 9.15 -17.16 -1.38
C SER A 203 9.66 -17.72 -0.06
N GLY A 204 9.16 -18.90 0.30
CA GLY A 204 9.56 -19.66 1.49
C GLY A 204 8.99 -21.09 1.42
N PRO A 205 9.53 -22.03 2.21
CA PRO A 205 9.14 -23.45 2.15
C PRO A 205 7.68 -23.73 2.57
N GLU A 206 6.93 -22.73 3.04
CA GLU A 206 5.55 -22.88 3.51
C GLU A 206 4.50 -22.82 2.38
N LYS A 207 4.91 -22.63 1.11
CA LYS A 207 3.99 -22.66 -0.05
C LYS A 207 3.68 -24.10 -0.50
N THR A 208 3.22 -24.95 0.41
CA THR A 208 2.54 -26.20 0.02
C THR A 208 1.05 -26.00 0.23
N THR A 209 0.36 -25.85 -0.89
CA THR A 209 -1.09 -25.76 -1.00
C THR A 209 -1.74 -27.00 -0.41
N THR A 210 -2.27 -26.91 0.81
CA THR A 210 -3.26 -27.86 1.32
C THR A 210 -4.40 -27.09 1.97
N SER A 211 -5.35 -26.72 1.12
CA SER A 211 -6.72 -26.43 1.49
C SER A 211 -7.40 -27.74 1.90
N SER A 212 -7.56 -27.98 3.21
CA SER A 212 -8.51 -28.96 3.74
C SER A 212 -8.76 -28.73 5.22
N THR A 213 -9.97 -28.21 5.51
CA THR A 213 -10.84 -28.52 6.65
C THR A 213 -10.20 -28.68 8.03
N ASP A 214 -10.42 -27.70 8.92
CA ASP A 214 -11.01 -28.03 10.22
C ASP A 214 -11.68 -26.87 10.95
N SER A 215 -12.45 -27.26 11.96
CA SER A 215 -13.68 -26.65 12.44
C SER A 215 -13.48 -25.76 13.68
N THR A 216 -14.35 -24.73 13.81
CA THR A 216 -14.86 -24.14 15.07
C THR A 216 -13.89 -23.64 16.15
N SER A 217 -13.77 -22.31 16.30
CA SER A 217 -14.35 -21.56 17.44
C SER A 217 -13.78 -20.12 17.57
N SER A 218 -14.72 -19.25 17.92
CA SER A 218 -14.75 -17.82 18.24
C SER A 218 -13.48 -17.08 18.68
N ALA A 219 -13.26 -15.95 17.99
CA ALA A 219 -13.16 -14.58 18.52
C ALA A 219 -12.42 -14.34 19.86
N GLN A 220 -11.13 -13.96 19.78
CA GLN A 220 -10.54 -12.88 20.61
C GLN A 220 -9.13 -12.55 20.11
N SER A 221 -8.99 -11.57 19.21
CA SER A 221 -7.69 -10.95 18.90
C SER A 221 -7.76 -9.45 18.54
N LYS A 222 -8.90 -8.78 18.76
CA LYS A 222 -9.06 -7.35 18.44
C LYS A 222 -8.19 -6.40 19.30
N HIS A 223 -7.58 -6.86 20.39
CA HIS A 223 -6.89 -5.96 21.31
C HIS A 223 -5.40 -5.71 21.00
N SER A 224 -4.64 -6.61 20.36
CA SER A 224 -3.19 -6.39 20.18
C SER A 224 -2.87 -5.30 19.14
N ILE A 225 -3.62 -5.21 18.04
CA ILE A 225 -3.39 -4.19 16.99
C ILE A 225 -3.82 -2.80 17.49
N GLN A 226 -4.88 -2.74 18.30
CA GLN A 226 -5.41 -1.53 18.91
C GLN A 226 -4.34 -0.77 19.71
N TYR A 227 -3.55 -1.45 20.55
CA TYR A 227 -2.54 -0.79 21.39
C TYR A 227 -1.37 -0.17 20.59
N ILE A 228 -1.03 -0.71 19.42
CA ILE A 228 0.09 -0.21 18.61
C ILE A 228 -0.27 1.14 17.95
N PHE A 229 -1.48 1.28 17.43
CA PHE A 229 -1.92 2.54 16.84
C PHE A 229 -2.11 3.65 17.88
N TYR A 230 -2.64 3.32 19.06
CA TYR A 230 -2.77 4.30 20.16
C TYR A 230 -1.41 4.75 20.71
N ALA A 231 -0.41 3.86 20.77
CA ALA A 231 0.94 4.23 21.20
C ALA A 231 1.59 5.28 20.27
N LEU A 232 1.40 5.17 18.95
CA LEU A 232 1.93 6.13 17.97
C LEU A 232 1.21 7.48 18.00
N ALA A 233 -0.11 7.48 18.23
CA ALA A 233 -0.87 8.72 18.41
C ALA A 233 -0.45 9.47 19.69
N LEU A 234 -0.19 8.76 20.79
CA LEU A 234 0.26 9.35 22.05
C LEU A 234 1.70 9.90 21.98
N PHE A 235 2.63 9.23 21.28
CA PHE A 235 3.97 9.76 21.06
C PHE A 235 3.96 11.10 20.30
N SER A 236 3.01 11.27 19.38
CA SER A 236 2.81 12.51 18.62
C SER A 236 2.30 13.65 19.53
N VAL A 237 1.42 13.34 20.48
CA VAL A 237 0.84 14.33 21.40
C VAL A 237 1.84 14.75 22.49
N ILE A 238 2.66 13.82 23.00
CA ILE A 238 3.69 14.13 24.01
C ILE A 238 4.75 15.08 23.44
N LEU A 239 5.13 14.93 22.16
CA LEU A 239 6.07 15.85 21.49
C LEU A 239 5.50 17.26 21.28
N ILE A 240 4.17 17.42 21.23
CA ILE A 240 3.53 18.73 21.03
C ILE A 240 3.31 19.47 22.35
N ILE A 241 3.18 18.76 23.48
CA ILE A 241 2.96 19.38 24.80
C ILE A 241 4.29 19.54 25.57
N GLY A 242 5.37 18.91 25.10
CA GLY A 242 6.69 18.91 25.73
C GLY A 242 7.66 20.02 25.31
N PHE A 243 7.22 21.05 24.60
CA PHE A 243 7.98 22.26 24.23
C PHE A 243 7.05 23.48 24.19
#